data_AF-A0A926BLB6-F1
#
_entry.id   AF-A0A926BLB6-F1
#
_cell.length_a   1.000
_cell.length_b   1.000
_cell.length_c   1.000
_cell.angle_alpha   90.00
_cell.angle_beta   90.00
_cell.angle_gamma   90.00
#
_symmetry.space_group_name_H-M   'P 1'
#
loop_
_entity.id
_entity.type
_entity.pdbx_description
1 polymer ?
#
loop_
_entity_poly.entity_id
_entity_poly.type
_entity_poly.pdbx_seq_one_letter_code
_entity_poly.pdbx_strand_id
1 'polypeptide(L)'
;ILKETFGVIVYQDQVLKIVQAIGGFSLGQADILRRAMGKKQAKYMEEQKVAYMKGAMERGVKEKVAEQIFGEIEPFAGYAFNGAHAACYAMVAYQTAYLKANYPAEYLAALMGAYIDNTEKVVNTIEECERLGVTVKPPCVNESAAEFSVDDPQTIRFGLMAIKNVGKAPIDAILTAREKGGRFVSLEDFCNRVFAEGLTSKSVIEMLIKAGTFAGITTNRRALLDILDDCTAAAARGAKDSKAGLISLWGDEPSEDNAAVRGVSISETATTDFSRGELLGFEKELLGIYLTDHPVKPFEMELKRKFKTMRIDELKETQPNQDVMVGGMITAVRTVFTKEGKQMLMVTLEDTTANIGVTCFTKIAAEFGKWVIPNAIVAVRGRAQHRERIGKGAAAETEEGGGGGGSVQIEVIASRIDQIVPDAMAADAKAREVYVRVDSSSRTILRMVADAFRGQEGGSPLFFRIETPSGEYTVRTKMMVSPDEVFLDGVRKMLGGGGRRVWVE
;
A
#
# COMPACT_ATOMS: atom_id res chain seq x y z
N ILE A 1 29.45 -16.82 38.58
CA ILE A 1 28.59 -15.61 38.44
C ILE A 1 28.47 -15.19 36.97
N LEU A 2 29.58 -14.99 36.25
CA LEU A 2 29.58 -14.51 34.86
C LEU A 2 29.61 -15.61 33.79
N LYS A 3 29.43 -16.89 34.17
CA LYS A 3 29.50 -18.03 33.24
C LYS A 3 28.44 -17.94 32.14
N GLU A 4 27.21 -17.55 32.50
CA GLU A 4 26.06 -17.46 31.59
C GLU A 4 26.20 -16.32 30.57
N THR A 5 27.02 -15.32 30.88
CA THR A 5 27.28 -14.14 30.02
C THR A 5 28.71 -14.10 29.51
N PHE A 6 29.38 -15.26 29.45
CA PHE A 6 30.72 -15.43 28.89
C PHE A 6 31.79 -14.47 29.46
N GLY A 7 31.68 -14.14 30.75
CA GLY A 7 32.62 -13.25 31.43
C GLY A 7 32.26 -11.76 31.40
N VAL A 8 31.15 -11.38 30.74
CA VAL A 8 30.70 -9.98 30.66
C VAL A 8 29.68 -9.68 31.75
N ILE A 9 29.80 -8.53 32.41
CA ILE A 9 28.79 -8.03 33.36
C ILE A 9 27.64 -7.41 32.56
N VAL A 10 26.47 -8.07 32.59
CA VAL A 10 25.28 -7.64 31.84
C VAL A 10 24.13 -7.26 32.78
N TYR A 11 23.98 -7.98 33.90
CA TYR A 11 22.83 -7.82 34.79
C TYR A 11 23.19 -7.18 36.13
N GLN A 12 22.25 -6.42 36.70
CA GLN A 12 22.36 -5.87 38.06
C GLN A 12 22.59 -6.98 39.10
N ASP A 13 21.93 -8.13 38.94
CA ASP A 13 22.07 -9.28 39.83
C ASP A 13 23.48 -9.88 39.79
N GLN A 14 24.20 -9.75 38.67
CA GLN A 14 25.58 -10.18 38.57
C GLN A 14 26.48 -9.24 39.38
N VAL A 15 26.26 -7.93 39.31
CA VAL A 15 26.99 -6.94 40.13
C VAL A 15 26.80 -7.23 41.62
N LEU A 16 25.54 -7.44 42.06
CA LEU A 16 25.22 -7.80 43.44
C LEU A 16 25.96 -9.07 43.90
N LYS A 17 25.92 -10.12 43.07
CA LYS A 17 26.60 -11.40 43.36
C LYS A 17 28.12 -11.26 43.40
N ILE A 18 28.73 -10.41 42.55
CA ILE A 18 30.17 -10.18 42.52
C ILE A 18 30.63 -9.52 43.82
N VAL A 19 29.98 -8.44 44.24
CA VAL A 19 30.38 -7.72 45.47
C VAL A 19 30.10 -8.52 46.74
N GLN A 20 29.11 -9.41 46.72
CA GLN A 20 28.89 -10.37 47.80
C GLN A 20 29.96 -11.46 47.84
N ALA A 21 30.34 -12.02 46.68
CA ALA A 21 31.32 -13.09 46.61
C ALA A 21 32.73 -12.60 46.96
N ILE A 22 33.13 -11.46 46.41
CA ILE A 22 34.48 -10.91 46.56
C ILE A 22 34.57 -9.99 47.77
N GLY A 23 33.73 -8.94 47.84
CA GLY A 23 33.75 -7.95 48.91
C GLY A 23 33.02 -8.37 50.19
N GLY A 24 32.36 -9.54 50.20
CA GLY A 24 31.65 -10.05 51.37
C GLY A 24 30.41 -9.25 51.79
N PHE A 25 29.85 -8.45 50.87
CA PHE A 25 28.69 -7.62 51.16
C PHE A 25 27.48 -8.46 51.58
N SER A 26 26.73 -7.97 52.56
CA SER A 26 25.37 -8.44 52.81
C SER A 26 24.44 -8.07 51.65
N LEU A 27 23.29 -8.74 51.53
CA LEU A 27 22.27 -8.40 50.52
C LEU A 27 21.83 -6.93 50.61
N GLY A 28 21.71 -6.39 51.83
CA GLY A 28 21.36 -4.99 52.04
C GLY A 28 22.44 -4.02 51.55
N GLN A 29 23.72 -4.30 51.84
CA GLN A 29 24.84 -3.49 51.34
C GLN A 29 24.96 -3.55 49.82
N ALA A 30 24.77 -4.72 49.23
CA ALA A 30 24.78 -4.89 47.79
C ALA A 30 23.64 -4.08 47.12
N ASP A 31 22.42 -4.05 47.68
CA ASP A 31 21.34 -3.22 47.13
C ASP A 31 21.62 -1.71 47.29
N ILE A 32 22.25 -1.28 48.39
CA ILE A 32 22.68 0.12 48.55
C ILE A 32 23.66 0.50 47.43
N LEU A 33 24.64 -0.36 47.14
CA LEU A 33 25.58 -0.16 46.04
C LEU A 33 24.85 -0.07 44.69
N ARG A 34 23.92 -0.99 44.41
CA ARG A 34 23.09 -0.97 43.19
C ARG A 34 22.30 0.32 43.02
N ARG A 35 21.73 0.86 44.10
CA ARG A 35 21.00 2.15 44.08
C ARG A 35 21.93 3.33 43.85
N ALA A 36 23.11 3.34 44.50
CA ALA A 36 24.12 4.38 44.32
C ALA A 36 24.63 4.42 42.87
N MET A 37 24.82 3.25 42.26
CA MET A 37 25.16 3.09 40.85
C MET A 37 24.09 3.64 39.92
N GLY A 38 22.82 3.24 40.11
CA GLY A 38 21.71 3.72 39.27
C GLY A 38 21.52 5.24 39.32
N LYS A 39 21.82 5.86 40.47
CA LYS A 39 21.75 7.31 40.67
C LYS A 39 23.06 8.06 40.39
N LYS A 40 24.12 7.37 39.96
CA LYS A 40 25.47 7.94 39.70
C LYS A 40 26.03 8.76 40.87
N GLN A 41 25.86 8.27 42.10
CA GLN A 41 26.26 8.98 43.31
C GLN A 41 27.73 8.73 43.66
N ALA A 42 28.64 9.53 43.10
CA ALA A 42 30.10 9.37 43.24
C ALA A 42 30.58 9.23 44.70
N LYS A 43 30.05 10.04 45.62
CA LYS A 43 30.42 9.98 47.05
C LYS A 43 30.08 8.63 47.69
N TYR A 44 28.89 8.10 47.41
CA TYR A 44 28.47 6.80 47.92
C TYR A 44 29.22 5.65 47.25
N MET A 45 29.58 5.79 45.97
CA MET A 45 30.41 4.80 45.28
C MET A 45 31.79 4.65 45.92
N GLU A 46 32.44 5.75 46.29
CA GLU A 46 33.74 5.72 46.95
C GLU A 46 33.65 5.06 48.35
N GLU A 47 32.60 5.39 49.12
CA GLU A 47 32.34 4.76 50.42
C GLU A 47 32.16 3.24 50.29
N GLN A 48 31.42 2.79 49.26
CA GLN A 48 31.26 1.36 48.99
C GLN A 48 32.53 0.71 48.46
N LYS A 49 33.37 1.43 47.68
CA LYS A 49 34.67 0.93 47.22
C LYS A 49 35.57 0.58 48.40
N VAL A 50 35.66 1.47 49.40
CA VAL A 50 36.44 1.23 50.61
C VAL A 50 35.95 -0.02 51.35
N ALA A 51 34.64 -0.16 51.53
CA ALA A 51 34.04 -1.33 52.18
C ALA A 51 34.32 -2.63 51.40
N TYR A 52 34.21 -2.58 50.06
CA TYR A 52 34.48 -3.71 49.17
C TYR A 52 35.95 -4.16 49.24
N MET A 53 36.89 -3.20 49.19
CA MET A 53 38.32 -3.50 49.25
C MET A 53 38.71 -4.17 50.56
N LYS A 54 38.17 -3.68 51.69
CA LYS A 54 38.38 -4.28 53.00
C LYS A 54 37.90 -5.74 53.02
N GLY A 55 36.66 -5.98 52.60
CA GLY A 55 36.09 -7.33 52.59
C GLY A 55 36.79 -8.28 51.61
N ALA A 56 37.27 -7.76 50.48
CA ALA A 56 38.04 -8.53 49.50
C ALA A 56 39.40 -9.00 50.06
N MET A 57 40.10 -8.12 50.77
CA MET A 57 41.36 -8.47 51.44
C MET A 57 41.15 -9.49 52.57
N GLU A 58 40.11 -9.34 53.38
CA GLU A 58 39.74 -10.30 54.44
C GLU A 58 39.44 -11.70 53.87
N ARG A 59 39.02 -11.78 52.61
CA ARG A 59 38.76 -13.04 51.88
C ARG A 59 39.94 -13.55 51.06
N GLY A 60 41.11 -12.92 51.17
CA GLY A 60 42.34 -13.36 50.52
C GLY A 60 42.48 -12.97 49.04
N VAL A 61 41.67 -12.03 48.55
CA VAL A 61 41.81 -11.49 47.18
C VAL A 61 42.92 -10.44 47.16
N LYS A 62 43.85 -10.56 46.20
CA LYS A 62 44.94 -9.58 46.03
C LYS A 62 44.36 -8.20 45.75
N GLU A 63 44.88 -7.19 46.44
CA GLU A 63 44.43 -5.78 46.35
C GLU A 63 44.28 -5.30 44.90
N LYS A 64 45.32 -5.46 44.07
CA LYS A 64 45.28 -5.08 42.65
C LYS A 64 44.14 -5.75 41.86
N VAL A 65 43.83 -7.00 42.18
CA VAL A 65 42.76 -7.75 41.49
C VAL A 65 41.39 -7.27 41.95
N ALA A 66 41.23 -7.03 43.26
CA ALA A 66 39.99 -6.49 43.81
C ALA A 66 39.70 -5.09 43.23
N GLU A 67 40.71 -4.23 43.18
CA GLU A 67 40.58 -2.87 42.62
C GLU A 67 40.20 -2.91 41.14
N GLN A 68 40.86 -3.77 40.35
CA GLN A 68 40.53 -3.93 38.94
C GLN A 68 39.08 -4.37 38.74
N ILE A 69 38.61 -5.39 39.49
CA ILE A 69 37.24 -5.88 39.37
C ILE A 69 36.23 -4.80 39.78
N PHE A 70 36.50 -4.02 40.83
CA PHE A 70 35.61 -2.93 41.22
C PHE A 70 35.57 -1.81 40.16
N GLY A 71 36.73 -1.48 39.57
CA GLY A 71 36.83 -0.54 38.46
C GLY A 71 36.11 -1.01 37.19
N GLU A 72 35.99 -2.33 36.98
CA GLU A 72 35.15 -2.90 35.92
C GLU A 72 33.66 -2.86 36.27
N ILE A 73 33.28 -2.88 37.55
CA ILE A 73 31.86 -2.80 37.95
C ILE A 73 31.30 -1.38 37.75
N GLU A 74 32.07 -0.35 38.10
CA GLU A 74 31.64 1.06 38.12
C GLU A 74 31.04 1.57 36.78
N PRO A 75 31.70 1.42 35.62
CA PRO A 75 31.13 1.86 34.34
C PRO A 75 29.95 0.99 33.91
N PHE A 76 29.97 -0.31 34.20
CA PHE A 76 28.91 -1.23 33.81
C PHE A 76 27.64 -1.05 34.63
N ALA A 77 27.73 -0.51 35.84
CA ALA A 77 26.56 -0.33 36.66
C ALA A 77 25.57 0.72 36.12
N GLY A 78 26.03 1.62 35.25
CA GLY A 78 25.17 2.52 34.47
C GLY A 78 24.44 1.85 33.29
N TYR A 79 24.90 0.67 32.85
CA TYR A 79 24.36 -0.08 31.71
C TYR A 79 23.77 -1.45 32.10
N ALA A 80 23.99 -1.88 33.35
CA ALA A 80 23.55 -3.17 33.85
C ALA A 80 22.01 -3.23 33.91
N PHE A 81 21.46 -4.24 33.24
CA PHE A 81 20.02 -4.37 33.08
C PHE A 81 19.41 -5.22 34.20
N ASN A 82 18.11 -5.06 34.45
CA ASN A 82 17.40 -5.94 35.38
C ASN A 82 17.20 -7.31 34.70
N GLY A 83 17.83 -8.36 35.23
CA GLY A 83 17.81 -9.70 34.63
C GLY A 83 16.42 -10.34 34.61
N ALA A 84 15.63 -10.17 35.68
CA ALA A 84 14.27 -10.69 35.75
C ALA A 84 13.35 -10.03 34.71
N HIS A 85 13.43 -8.70 34.58
CA HIS A 85 12.67 -7.96 33.57
C HIS A 85 13.05 -8.39 32.15
N ALA A 86 14.35 -8.49 31.86
CA ALA A 86 14.83 -8.98 30.58
C ALA A 86 14.34 -10.40 30.26
N ALA A 87 14.38 -11.32 31.24
CA ALA A 87 13.94 -12.69 31.05
C ALA A 87 12.44 -12.79 30.69
N CYS A 88 11.58 -12.01 31.36
CA CYS A 88 10.14 -11.98 31.06
C CYS A 88 9.86 -11.53 29.62
N TYR A 89 10.49 -10.45 29.17
CA TYR A 89 10.32 -9.96 27.79
C TYR A 89 10.98 -10.86 26.75
N ALA A 90 12.13 -11.45 27.07
CA ALA A 90 12.77 -12.44 26.21
C ALA A 90 11.89 -13.66 25.97
N MET A 91 11.09 -14.07 26.96
CA MET A 91 10.11 -15.15 26.79
C MET A 91 9.05 -14.79 25.75
N VAL A 92 8.51 -13.56 25.78
CA VAL A 92 7.52 -13.09 24.79
C VAL A 92 8.16 -13.01 23.39
N ALA A 93 9.39 -12.51 23.30
CA ALA A 93 10.13 -12.46 22.04
C ALA A 93 10.38 -13.87 21.48
N TYR A 94 10.76 -14.83 22.32
CA TYR A 94 10.93 -16.22 21.93
C TYR A 94 9.61 -16.86 21.48
N GLN A 95 8.52 -16.63 22.21
CA GLN A 95 7.20 -17.17 21.86
C GLN A 95 6.71 -16.64 20.51
N THR A 96 6.85 -15.33 20.27
CA THR A 96 6.44 -14.73 18.98
C THR A 96 7.33 -15.20 17.82
N ALA A 97 8.65 -15.31 18.04
CA ALA A 97 9.56 -15.90 17.06
C ALA A 97 9.24 -17.37 16.76
N TYR A 98 8.92 -18.16 17.80
CA TYR A 98 8.52 -19.56 17.65
C TYR A 98 7.24 -19.70 16.83
N LEU A 99 6.21 -18.90 17.14
CA LEU A 99 4.95 -18.91 16.39
C LEU A 99 5.19 -18.51 14.93
N LYS A 100 5.95 -17.45 14.67
CA LYS A 100 6.30 -17.04 13.31
C LYS A 100 7.09 -18.09 12.53
N ALA A 101 7.96 -18.83 13.20
CA ALA A 101 8.80 -19.86 12.56
C ALA A 101 8.04 -21.15 12.24
N ASN A 102 7.03 -21.53 13.05
CA ASN A 102 6.34 -22.82 12.94
C ASN A 102 4.90 -22.72 12.40
N TYR A 103 4.26 -21.57 12.61
CA TYR A 103 2.86 -21.28 12.21
C TYR A 103 2.78 -19.87 11.58
N PRO A 104 3.50 -19.64 10.46
CA PRO A 104 3.66 -18.30 9.90
C PRO A 104 2.33 -17.69 9.47
N ALA A 105 1.45 -18.47 8.82
CA ALA A 105 0.16 -17.96 8.35
C ALA A 105 -0.74 -17.54 9.52
N GLU A 106 -0.86 -18.39 10.56
CA GLU A 106 -1.66 -18.11 11.75
C GLU A 106 -1.12 -16.93 12.55
N TYR A 107 0.20 -16.88 12.73
CA TYR A 107 0.86 -15.78 13.45
C TYR A 107 0.69 -14.45 12.72
N LEU A 108 0.89 -14.41 11.40
CA LEU A 108 0.76 -13.19 10.60
C LEU A 108 -0.70 -12.76 10.47
N ALA A 109 -1.66 -13.69 10.36
CA ALA A 109 -3.08 -13.38 10.39
C ALA A 109 -3.48 -12.73 11.73
N ALA A 110 -3.03 -13.29 12.86
CA ALA A 110 -3.25 -12.73 14.18
C ALA A 110 -2.59 -11.35 14.34
N LEU A 111 -1.38 -11.17 13.79
CA LEU A 111 -0.67 -9.89 13.83
C LEU A 111 -1.38 -8.81 13.01
N MET A 112 -1.91 -9.16 11.82
CA MET A 112 -2.74 -8.25 11.02
C MET A 112 -4.04 -7.89 11.74
N GLY A 113 -4.69 -8.86 12.39
CA GLY A 113 -5.87 -8.60 13.22
C GLY A 113 -5.58 -7.65 14.39
N ALA A 114 -4.46 -7.84 15.10
CA ALA A 114 -4.03 -6.94 16.17
C ALA A 114 -3.69 -5.51 15.70
N TYR A 115 -3.41 -5.34 14.41
CA TYR A 115 -3.09 -4.05 13.79
C TYR A 115 -4.16 -3.54 12.84
N ILE A 116 -5.39 -4.08 12.89
CA ILE A 116 -6.45 -3.75 11.91
C ILE A 116 -6.71 -2.24 11.77
N ASP A 117 -6.59 -1.48 12.86
CA ASP A 117 -6.76 -0.02 12.88
C ASP A 117 -5.51 0.77 12.43
N ASN A 118 -4.39 0.09 12.21
CA ASN A 118 -3.12 0.66 11.77
C ASN A 118 -2.74 0.12 10.39
N THR A 119 -3.20 0.82 9.35
CA THR A 119 -2.98 0.44 7.95
C THR A 119 -1.50 0.21 7.64
N GLU A 120 -0.59 1.07 8.11
CA GLU A 120 0.85 0.94 7.85
C GLU A 120 1.40 -0.41 8.39
N LYS A 121 1.01 -0.79 9.60
CA LYS A 121 1.41 -2.07 10.18
C LYS A 121 0.79 -3.28 9.47
N VAL A 122 -0.45 -3.17 9.01
CA VAL A 122 -1.08 -4.21 8.19
C VAL A 122 -0.32 -4.38 6.88
N VAL A 123 -0.01 -3.27 6.18
CA VAL A 123 0.78 -3.29 4.93
C VAL A 123 2.12 -3.98 5.16
N ASN A 124 2.88 -3.56 6.18
CA ASN A 124 4.18 -4.16 6.50
C ASN A 124 4.07 -5.66 6.83
N THR A 125 2.96 -6.08 7.45
CA THR A 125 2.73 -7.49 7.75
C THR A 125 2.39 -8.29 6.49
N ILE A 126 1.68 -7.70 5.53
CA ILE A 126 1.38 -8.32 4.22
C ILE A 126 2.66 -8.47 3.39
N GLU A 127 3.52 -7.44 3.36
CA GLU A 127 4.84 -7.53 2.74
C GLU A 127 5.69 -8.66 3.37
N GLU A 128 5.60 -8.82 4.69
CA GLU A 128 6.27 -9.91 5.39
C GLU A 128 5.66 -11.29 5.06
N CYS A 129 4.34 -11.36 4.80
CA CYS A 129 3.71 -12.58 4.27
C CYS A 129 4.34 -12.95 2.93
N GLU A 130 4.47 -12.00 2.00
CA GLU A 130 5.11 -12.25 0.70
C GLU A 130 6.56 -12.72 0.85
N ARG A 131 7.33 -12.08 1.75
CA ARG A 131 8.72 -12.48 2.03
C ARG A 131 8.83 -13.91 2.56
N LEU A 132 7.84 -14.38 3.31
CA LEU A 132 7.78 -15.73 3.87
C LEU A 132 7.06 -16.73 2.96
N GLY A 133 6.60 -16.31 1.78
CA GLY A 133 5.87 -17.15 0.84
C GLY A 133 4.43 -17.46 1.28
N VAL A 134 3.87 -16.66 2.19
CA VAL A 134 2.47 -16.74 2.61
C VAL A 134 1.62 -15.84 1.70
N THR A 135 0.68 -16.43 0.98
CA THR A 135 -0.21 -15.72 0.06
C THR A 135 -1.35 -15.07 0.84
N VAL A 136 -1.63 -13.79 0.56
CA VAL A 136 -2.82 -13.10 1.10
C VAL A 136 -3.88 -12.98 0.00
N LYS A 137 -4.99 -13.72 0.14
CA LYS A 137 -6.12 -13.66 -0.80
C LYS A 137 -6.99 -12.45 -0.52
N PRO A 138 -7.61 -11.84 -1.55
CA PRO A 138 -8.55 -10.73 -1.37
C PRO A 138 -9.78 -11.13 -0.55
N PRO A 139 -10.48 -10.13 0.04
CA PRO A 139 -11.68 -10.38 0.80
C PRO A 139 -12.78 -10.94 -0.10
N CYS A 140 -13.67 -11.78 0.46
CA CYS A 140 -14.76 -12.41 -0.27
C CYS A 140 -15.98 -12.58 0.65
N VAL A 141 -17.16 -12.09 0.26
CA VAL A 141 -18.39 -12.20 1.08
C VAL A 141 -18.77 -13.65 1.38
N ASN A 142 -18.37 -14.59 0.51
CA ASN A 142 -18.67 -16.01 0.64
C ASN A 142 -17.64 -16.82 1.43
N GLU A 143 -16.45 -16.29 1.67
CA GLU A 143 -15.33 -17.05 2.25
C GLU A 143 -14.67 -16.34 3.44
N SER A 144 -14.51 -15.02 3.39
CA SER A 144 -13.85 -14.27 4.45
C SER A 144 -14.61 -14.32 5.77
N ALA A 145 -13.87 -14.40 6.87
CA ALA A 145 -14.37 -14.10 8.21
C ALA A 145 -14.39 -12.58 8.46
N ALA A 146 -14.83 -12.16 9.64
CA ALA A 146 -14.71 -10.77 10.08
C ALA A 146 -13.24 -10.34 10.14
N GLU A 147 -12.42 -11.11 10.86
CA GLU A 147 -10.98 -10.92 10.98
C GLU A 147 -10.21 -11.67 9.88
N PHE A 148 -8.90 -11.41 9.78
CA PHE A 148 -8.01 -12.20 8.94
C PHE A 148 -8.06 -13.67 9.37
N SER A 149 -8.17 -14.57 8.40
CA SER A 149 -8.33 -16.00 8.64
C SER A 149 -7.35 -16.80 7.80
N VAL A 150 -7.03 -18.02 8.23
CA VAL A 150 -6.11 -18.91 7.51
C VAL A 150 -6.94 -19.90 6.71
N ASP A 151 -6.80 -19.88 5.39
CA ASP A 151 -7.42 -20.88 4.51
C ASP A 151 -6.64 -22.20 4.59
N ASP A 152 -5.30 -22.10 4.59
CA ASP A 152 -4.35 -23.21 4.65
C ASP A 152 -2.98 -22.70 5.16
N PRO A 153 -2.01 -23.58 5.49
CA PRO A 153 -0.74 -23.18 6.12
C PRO A 153 0.11 -22.15 5.37
N GLN A 154 -0.18 -21.86 4.10
CA GLN A 154 0.50 -20.85 3.29
C GLN A 154 -0.45 -19.78 2.74
N THR A 155 -1.70 -19.76 3.19
CA THR A 155 -2.71 -18.84 2.64
C THR A 155 -3.53 -18.19 3.74
N ILE A 156 -3.47 -16.86 3.77
CA ILE A 156 -4.31 -16.02 4.61
C ILE A 156 -5.40 -15.41 3.73
N ARG A 157 -6.63 -15.34 4.24
CA ARG A 157 -7.72 -14.59 3.66
C ARG A 157 -7.91 -13.26 4.36
N PHE A 158 -8.02 -12.21 3.56
CA PHE A 158 -8.32 -10.87 4.05
C PHE A 158 -9.66 -10.84 4.79
N GLY A 159 -9.65 -10.26 5.99
CA GLY A 159 -10.85 -10.11 6.83
C GLY A 159 -11.76 -8.99 6.33
N LEU A 160 -13.07 -9.17 6.42
CA LEU A 160 -14.03 -8.15 5.97
C LEU A 160 -13.97 -6.86 6.81
N MET A 161 -13.59 -6.95 8.09
CA MET A 161 -13.44 -5.80 8.99
C MET A 161 -12.26 -4.90 8.61
N ALA A 162 -11.30 -5.40 7.83
CA ALA A 162 -10.13 -4.62 7.42
C ALA A 162 -10.41 -3.72 6.19
N ILE A 163 -11.63 -3.78 5.63
CA ILE A 163 -12.07 -2.90 4.54
C ILE A 163 -12.40 -1.53 5.15
N LYS A 164 -11.72 -0.48 4.69
CA LYS A 164 -11.93 0.88 5.19
C LYS A 164 -13.38 1.33 5.00
N ASN A 165 -13.87 2.09 5.97
CA ASN A 165 -15.22 2.67 6.00
C ASN A 165 -16.37 1.63 6.05
N VAL A 166 -16.07 0.35 6.25
CA VAL A 166 -17.10 -0.67 6.51
C VAL A 166 -17.16 -0.96 8.01
N GLY A 167 -18.29 -0.62 8.63
CA GLY A 167 -18.49 -0.83 10.07
C GLY A 167 -18.77 -2.28 10.46
N LYS A 168 -18.67 -2.58 11.76
CA LYS A 168 -18.92 -3.92 12.32
C LYS A 168 -20.32 -4.46 12.05
N ALA A 169 -21.35 -3.63 12.20
CA ALA A 169 -22.75 -4.06 12.05
C ALA A 169 -23.06 -4.63 10.65
N PRO A 170 -22.67 -3.98 9.53
CA PRO A 170 -22.74 -4.60 8.21
C PRO A 170 -22.03 -5.95 8.09
N ILE A 171 -20.83 -6.09 8.66
CA ILE A 171 -20.07 -7.35 8.59
C ILE A 171 -20.76 -8.46 9.38
N ASP A 172 -21.21 -8.18 10.60
CA ASP A 172 -21.96 -9.14 11.43
C ASP A 172 -23.24 -9.60 10.70
N ALA A 173 -23.92 -8.68 9.99
CA ALA A 173 -25.09 -9.00 9.20
C ALA A 173 -24.77 -9.92 8.01
N ILE A 174 -23.67 -9.66 7.29
CA ILE A 174 -23.21 -10.51 6.18
C ILE A 174 -22.92 -11.93 6.68
N LEU A 175 -22.19 -12.06 7.79
CA LEU A 175 -21.82 -13.36 8.36
C LEU A 175 -23.06 -14.11 8.84
N THR A 176 -23.96 -13.44 9.57
CA THR A 176 -25.22 -14.02 10.05
C THR A 176 -26.10 -14.48 8.89
N ALA A 177 -26.23 -13.66 7.85
CA ALA A 177 -26.98 -14.02 6.66
C ALA A 177 -26.37 -15.25 6.00
N ARG A 178 -25.04 -15.31 5.83
CA ARG A 178 -24.32 -16.44 5.24
C ARG A 178 -24.48 -17.73 6.05
N GLU A 179 -24.43 -17.66 7.38
CA GLU A 179 -24.65 -18.81 8.26
C GLU A 179 -26.07 -19.38 8.12
N LYS A 180 -27.09 -18.53 8.02
CA LYS A 180 -28.50 -18.96 7.92
C LYS A 180 -28.87 -19.48 6.53
N GLY A 181 -28.37 -18.84 5.47
CA GLY A 181 -28.83 -19.08 4.09
C GLY A 181 -27.77 -19.67 3.16
N GLY A 182 -26.57 -19.99 3.65
CA GLY A 182 -25.47 -20.49 2.83
C GLY A 182 -24.80 -19.40 1.98
N ARG A 183 -24.07 -19.82 0.93
CA ARG A 183 -23.34 -18.91 0.03
C ARG A 183 -24.31 -17.97 -0.70
N PHE A 184 -23.91 -16.73 -0.91
CA PHE A 184 -24.59 -15.78 -1.78
C PHE A 184 -24.37 -16.17 -3.24
N VAL A 185 -25.45 -16.30 -3.99
CA VAL A 185 -25.44 -16.73 -5.41
C VAL A 185 -25.52 -15.56 -6.40
N SER A 186 -26.00 -14.40 -5.95
CA SER A 186 -26.11 -13.18 -6.76
C SER A 186 -26.06 -11.93 -5.87
N LEU A 187 -25.90 -10.75 -6.49
CA LEU A 187 -26.01 -9.48 -5.75
C LEU A 187 -27.43 -9.26 -5.21
N GLU A 188 -28.45 -9.70 -5.96
CA GLU A 188 -29.85 -9.63 -5.54
C GLU A 188 -30.10 -10.47 -4.27
N ASP A 189 -29.60 -11.72 -4.25
CA ASP A 189 -29.67 -12.58 -3.05
C ASP A 189 -28.98 -11.92 -1.85
N PHE A 190 -27.80 -11.35 -2.07
CA PHE A 190 -27.09 -10.59 -1.03
C PHE A 190 -27.91 -9.40 -0.51
N CYS A 191 -28.48 -8.58 -1.40
CA CYS A 191 -29.30 -7.44 -1.02
C CYS A 191 -30.57 -7.88 -0.26
N ASN A 192 -31.25 -8.93 -0.71
CA ASN A 192 -32.45 -9.44 -0.04
C ASN A 192 -32.16 -9.95 1.37
N ARG A 193 -30.97 -10.52 1.62
CA ARG A 193 -30.61 -11.10 2.92
C ARG A 193 -29.95 -10.12 3.88
N VAL A 194 -29.22 -9.12 3.37
CA VAL A 194 -28.40 -8.22 4.20
C VAL A 194 -28.93 -6.77 4.21
N PHE A 195 -29.43 -6.26 3.08
CA PHE A 195 -29.91 -4.89 2.96
C PHE A 195 -31.34 -4.71 3.47
N ALA A 196 -32.22 -5.68 3.22
CA ALA A 196 -33.63 -5.65 3.63
C ALA A 196 -33.84 -5.42 5.14
N GLU A 197 -32.90 -5.86 5.97
CA GLU A 197 -32.96 -5.72 7.43
C GLU A 197 -32.52 -4.34 7.94
N GLY A 198 -32.00 -3.46 7.06
CA GLY A 198 -31.50 -2.13 7.42
C GLY A 198 -30.14 -2.14 8.14
N LEU A 199 -29.45 -3.28 8.13
CA LEU A 199 -28.17 -3.49 8.80
C LEU A 199 -26.96 -3.06 7.96
N THR A 200 -27.18 -2.75 6.68
CA THR A 200 -26.18 -2.20 5.76
C THR A 200 -26.77 -1.07 4.93
N SER A 201 -25.92 -0.23 4.34
CA SER A 201 -26.31 0.86 3.46
C SER A 201 -25.86 0.59 2.02
N LYS A 202 -26.49 1.25 1.06
CA LYS A 202 -26.08 1.18 -0.36
C LYS A 202 -24.59 1.53 -0.54
N SER A 203 -24.10 2.56 0.18
CA SER A 203 -22.68 2.96 0.08
C SER A 203 -21.74 1.89 0.61
N VAL A 204 -22.14 1.13 1.65
CA VAL A 204 -21.34 0.00 2.14
C VAL A 204 -21.27 -1.11 1.10
N ILE A 205 -22.39 -1.42 0.43
CA ILE A 205 -22.39 -2.43 -0.65
C ILE A 205 -21.51 -1.99 -1.82
N GLU A 206 -21.57 -0.71 -2.21
CA GLU A 206 -20.69 -0.14 -3.23
C GLU A 206 -19.20 -0.30 -2.87
N MET A 207 -18.82 -0.03 -1.61
CA MET A 207 -17.46 -0.24 -1.14
C MET A 207 -17.07 -1.72 -1.16
N LEU A 208 -17.96 -2.63 -0.75
CA LEU A 208 -17.72 -4.07 -0.82
C LEU A 208 -17.52 -4.56 -2.27
N ILE A 209 -18.28 -4.03 -3.23
CA ILE A 209 -18.11 -4.32 -4.66
C ILE A 209 -16.75 -3.82 -5.14
N LYS A 210 -16.41 -2.55 -4.85
CA LYS A 210 -15.12 -1.93 -5.24
C LYS A 210 -13.92 -2.64 -4.62
N ALA A 211 -14.04 -3.13 -3.38
CA ALA A 211 -13.04 -3.93 -2.69
C ALA A 211 -12.89 -5.36 -3.26
N GLY A 212 -13.71 -5.76 -4.25
CA GLY A 212 -13.61 -7.05 -4.93
C GLY A 212 -14.24 -8.22 -4.17
N THR A 213 -15.05 -7.95 -3.14
CA THR A 213 -15.60 -8.99 -2.26
C THR A 213 -16.58 -9.95 -2.94
N PHE A 214 -17.08 -9.59 -4.13
CA PHE A 214 -18.06 -10.35 -4.90
C PHE A 214 -17.43 -11.23 -6.00
N ALA A 215 -16.10 -11.42 -6.01
CA ALA A 215 -15.40 -12.21 -7.03
C ALA A 215 -15.93 -13.65 -7.19
N GLY A 216 -16.55 -14.22 -6.15
CA GLY A 216 -17.20 -15.54 -6.21
C GLY A 216 -18.59 -15.55 -6.89
N ILE A 217 -19.15 -14.38 -7.21
CA ILE A 217 -20.40 -14.19 -7.98
C ILE A 217 -20.03 -13.73 -9.40
N THR A 218 -19.27 -12.65 -9.52
CA THR A 218 -18.66 -12.21 -10.77
C THR A 218 -17.44 -11.34 -10.48
N THR A 219 -16.47 -11.34 -11.37
CA THR A 219 -15.29 -10.47 -11.25
C THR A 219 -15.53 -9.05 -11.79
N ASN A 220 -16.61 -8.85 -12.57
CA ASN A 220 -16.91 -7.57 -13.19
C ASN A 220 -17.52 -6.59 -12.18
N ARG A 221 -16.69 -5.70 -11.62
CA ARG A 221 -17.13 -4.74 -10.59
C ARG A 221 -18.09 -3.72 -11.17
N ARG A 222 -17.92 -3.30 -12.43
CA ARG A 222 -18.83 -2.34 -13.06
C ARG A 222 -20.23 -2.91 -13.22
N ALA A 223 -20.35 -4.13 -13.72
CA ALA A 223 -21.65 -4.77 -13.90
C ALA A 223 -22.44 -4.90 -12.59
N LEU A 224 -21.75 -5.15 -11.47
CA LEU A 224 -22.37 -5.17 -10.14
C LEU A 224 -22.85 -3.79 -9.68
N LEU A 225 -22.07 -2.74 -9.96
CA LEU A 225 -22.45 -1.36 -9.61
C LEU A 225 -23.64 -0.88 -10.45
N ASP A 226 -23.70 -1.23 -11.73
CA ASP A 226 -24.78 -0.84 -12.64
C ASP A 226 -26.15 -1.35 -12.16
N ILE A 227 -26.20 -2.56 -11.57
CA ILE A 227 -27.44 -3.19 -11.10
C ILE A 227 -27.73 -2.95 -9.61
N LEU A 228 -26.84 -2.27 -8.87
CA LEU A 228 -26.94 -2.09 -7.42
C LEU A 228 -28.21 -1.35 -7.02
N ASP A 229 -28.58 -0.32 -7.78
CA ASP A 229 -29.75 0.52 -7.52
C ASP A 229 -31.04 -0.30 -7.60
N ASP A 230 -31.16 -1.11 -8.65
CA ASP A 230 -32.31 -1.98 -8.86
C ASP A 230 -32.39 -3.08 -7.78
N CYS A 231 -31.26 -3.70 -7.44
CA CYS A 231 -31.20 -4.74 -6.41
C CYS A 231 -31.58 -4.20 -5.03
N THR A 232 -31.05 -3.03 -4.64
CA THR A 232 -31.40 -2.42 -3.34
C THR A 232 -32.84 -1.94 -3.29
N ALA A 233 -33.38 -1.40 -4.39
CA ALA A 233 -34.79 -1.01 -4.47
C ALA A 233 -35.73 -2.22 -4.38
N ALA A 234 -35.40 -3.32 -5.06
CA ALA A 234 -36.17 -4.56 -4.99
C ALA A 234 -36.19 -5.14 -3.58
N ALA A 235 -35.02 -5.24 -2.92
CA ALA A 235 -34.92 -5.72 -1.55
C ALA A 235 -35.73 -4.87 -0.55
N ALA A 236 -35.69 -3.54 -0.70
CA ALA A 236 -36.47 -2.63 0.15
C ALA A 236 -37.99 -2.78 -0.04
N ARG A 237 -38.46 -3.04 -1.27
CA ARG A 237 -39.88 -3.32 -1.55
C ARG A 237 -40.31 -4.65 -0.93
N GLY A 238 -39.58 -5.73 -1.18
CA GLY A 238 -39.88 -7.05 -0.61
C GLY A 238 -39.91 -7.04 0.92
N ALA A 239 -39.00 -6.30 1.57
CA ALA A 239 -39.00 -6.13 3.02
C ALA A 239 -40.26 -5.41 3.55
N LYS A 240 -40.77 -4.41 2.80
CA LYS A 240 -42.01 -3.70 3.15
C LYS A 240 -43.22 -4.61 2.97
N ASP A 241 -43.30 -5.36 1.88
CA ASP A 241 -44.44 -6.23 1.56
C ASP A 241 -44.56 -7.37 2.57
N SER A 242 -43.42 -7.96 2.97
CA SER A 242 -43.36 -8.97 4.03
C SER A 242 -43.79 -8.42 5.40
N LYS A 243 -43.32 -7.22 5.79
CA LYS A 243 -43.72 -6.55 7.04
C LYS A 243 -45.17 -6.09 7.05
N ALA A 244 -45.73 -5.74 5.89
CA ALA A 244 -47.12 -5.37 5.73
C ALA A 244 -48.08 -6.58 5.84
N GLY A 245 -47.56 -7.80 6.00
CA GLY A 245 -48.37 -9.01 6.10
C GLY A 245 -49.12 -9.33 4.80
N LEU A 246 -48.66 -8.81 3.66
CA LEU A 246 -49.31 -9.03 2.37
C LEU A 246 -48.91 -10.38 1.78
N ILE A 247 -49.15 -11.45 2.55
CA ILE A 247 -49.26 -12.80 1.99
C ILE A 247 -50.76 -13.03 1.77
N SER A 248 -51.15 -12.92 0.50
CA SER A 248 -52.33 -13.55 -0.11
C SER A 248 -53.72 -13.04 0.32
N LEU A 249 -54.19 -11.94 -0.28
CA LEU A 249 -55.63 -11.61 -0.38
C LEU A 249 -56.15 -11.56 -1.83
N TRP A 250 -55.31 -11.91 -2.81
CA TRP A 250 -55.72 -12.12 -4.20
C TRP A 250 -55.13 -13.46 -4.60
N GLY A 251 -55.97 -14.49 -4.54
CA GLY A 251 -55.63 -15.81 -5.03
C GLY A 251 -55.41 -15.71 -6.53
N ASP A 252 -54.21 -16.07 -6.95
CA ASP A 252 -53.99 -16.65 -8.26
C ASP A 252 -53.44 -18.05 -8.04
N GLU A 253 -53.97 -18.98 -8.81
CA GLU A 253 -53.57 -20.38 -8.90
C GLU A 253 -52.04 -20.51 -8.98
N PRO A 254 -51.45 -21.64 -8.56
CA PRO A 254 -50.04 -21.89 -8.77
C PRO A 254 -49.81 -22.06 -10.28
N SER A 255 -49.61 -20.95 -10.99
CA SER A 255 -48.93 -20.99 -12.27
C SER A 255 -47.52 -21.48 -12.01
N GLU A 256 -47.06 -22.43 -12.83
CA GLU A 256 -45.71 -23.01 -12.80
C GLU A 256 -44.60 -21.95 -13.04
N ASP A 257 -44.96 -20.66 -13.15
CA ASP A 257 -44.05 -19.52 -13.32
C ASP A 257 -43.49 -18.93 -12.01
N ASN A 258 -43.94 -19.38 -10.84
CA ASN A 258 -43.40 -18.94 -9.54
C ASN A 258 -42.17 -19.72 -9.04
N ALA A 259 -41.50 -20.47 -9.93
CA ALA A 259 -40.26 -21.21 -9.64
C ALA A 259 -39.06 -20.76 -10.49
N ALA A 260 -39.10 -19.54 -11.05
CA ALA A 260 -37.90 -18.87 -11.51
C ALA A 260 -37.71 -17.61 -10.67
N VAL A 261 -36.77 -17.69 -9.71
CA VAL A 261 -36.00 -16.53 -9.28
C VAL A 261 -35.56 -15.85 -10.58
N ARG A 262 -36.27 -14.79 -11.01
CA ARG A 262 -35.83 -13.93 -12.09
C ARG A 262 -34.68 -13.12 -11.53
N GLY A 263 -33.57 -13.82 -11.29
CA GLY A 263 -32.31 -13.21 -10.97
C GLY A 263 -32.11 -12.12 -12.01
N VAL A 264 -31.82 -10.91 -11.54
CA VAL A 264 -31.21 -9.91 -12.41
C VAL A 264 -29.94 -10.55 -12.95
N SER A 265 -30.08 -11.22 -14.10
CA SER A 265 -29.01 -11.94 -14.76
C SER A 265 -28.03 -10.86 -15.15
N ILE A 266 -26.87 -10.86 -14.51
CA ILE A 266 -25.75 -10.04 -14.94
C ILE A 266 -25.53 -10.45 -16.40
N SER A 267 -25.90 -9.57 -17.34
CA SER A 267 -25.51 -9.77 -18.72
C SER A 267 -24.02 -9.48 -18.78
N GLU A 268 -23.20 -10.47 -18.42
CA GLU A 268 -21.73 -10.37 -18.40
C GLU A 268 -21.16 -9.96 -19.78
N THR A 269 -21.99 -9.99 -20.83
CA THR A 269 -21.64 -9.70 -22.21
C THR A 269 -21.83 -8.24 -22.65
N ALA A 270 -22.44 -7.36 -21.84
CA ALA A 270 -22.73 -5.98 -22.27
C ALA A 270 -21.79 -4.89 -21.70
N THR A 271 -21.22 -5.09 -20.51
CA THR A 271 -20.48 -4.02 -19.81
C THR A 271 -19.00 -4.36 -19.65
N THR A 272 -18.14 -3.60 -20.32
CA THR A 272 -16.70 -3.61 -20.07
C THR A 272 -16.42 -3.18 -18.63
N ASP A 273 -15.63 -3.96 -17.90
CA ASP A 273 -15.24 -3.61 -16.52
C ASP A 273 -14.33 -2.36 -16.47
N PHE A 274 -14.03 -1.90 -15.26
CA PHE A 274 -13.08 -0.83 -15.03
C PHE A 274 -11.69 -1.15 -15.58
N SER A 275 -10.94 -0.10 -15.93
CA SER A 275 -9.54 -0.25 -16.29
C SER A 275 -8.75 -0.84 -15.11
N ARG A 276 -7.65 -1.54 -15.42
CA ARG A 276 -6.76 -2.09 -14.38
C ARG A 276 -6.30 -1.02 -13.38
N GLY A 277 -6.01 0.20 -13.84
CA GLY A 277 -5.62 1.31 -12.96
C GLY A 277 -6.71 1.71 -11.98
N GLU A 278 -7.97 1.75 -12.42
CA GLU A 278 -9.12 2.01 -11.54
C GLU A 278 -9.35 0.87 -10.54
N LEU A 279 -9.26 -0.38 -10.97
CA LEU A 279 -9.41 -1.55 -10.09
C LEU A 279 -8.36 -1.56 -8.96
N LEU A 280 -7.10 -1.25 -9.30
CA LEU A 280 -6.01 -1.12 -8.33
C LEU A 280 -6.18 0.13 -7.46
N GLY A 281 -6.72 1.21 -8.02
CA GLY A 281 -7.11 2.41 -7.27
C GLY A 281 -8.12 2.08 -6.17
N PHE A 282 -9.14 1.28 -6.47
CA PHE A 282 -10.12 0.83 -5.47
C PHE A 282 -9.48 -0.03 -4.37
N GLU A 283 -8.54 -0.92 -4.71
CA GLU A 283 -7.82 -1.71 -3.71
C GLU A 283 -6.98 -0.81 -2.79
N LYS A 284 -6.23 0.14 -3.34
CA LYS A 284 -5.46 1.09 -2.53
C LYS A 284 -6.35 1.94 -1.64
N GLU A 285 -7.47 2.41 -2.18
CA GLU A 285 -8.43 3.23 -1.46
C GLU A 285 -9.06 2.47 -0.28
N LEU A 286 -9.57 1.26 -0.53
CA LEU A 286 -10.41 0.52 0.42
C LEU A 286 -9.65 -0.50 1.27
N LEU A 287 -8.61 -1.13 0.72
CA LEU A 287 -7.77 -2.10 1.43
C LEU A 287 -6.46 -1.47 1.94
N GLY A 288 -6.07 -0.29 1.42
CA GLY A 288 -4.82 0.38 1.77
C GLY A 288 -3.59 -0.10 1.02
N ILE A 289 -3.72 -1.16 0.22
CA ILE A 289 -2.64 -1.82 -0.51
C ILE A 289 -3.09 -2.24 -1.90
N TYR A 290 -2.12 -2.50 -2.77
CA TYR A 290 -2.32 -3.17 -4.05
C TYR A 290 -2.19 -4.67 -3.82
N LEU A 291 -3.33 -5.37 -3.65
CA LEU A 291 -3.31 -6.78 -3.22
C LEU A 291 -3.25 -7.74 -4.41
N THR A 292 -3.92 -7.42 -5.51
CA THR A 292 -3.99 -8.31 -6.67
C THR A 292 -2.81 -8.15 -7.62
N ASP A 293 -2.31 -6.94 -7.79
CA ASP A 293 -1.19 -6.62 -8.66
C ASP A 293 -0.65 -5.21 -8.37
N HIS A 294 0.58 -4.88 -8.74
CA HIS A 294 1.12 -3.53 -8.56
C HIS A 294 1.06 -2.73 -9.86
N PRO A 295 0.72 -1.43 -9.83
CA PRO A 295 0.73 -0.58 -11.04
C PRO A 295 2.07 -0.48 -11.77
N VAL A 296 3.19 -0.75 -11.08
CA VAL A 296 4.56 -0.66 -11.62
C VAL A 296 4.96 -1.96 -12.33
N LYS A 297 4.35 -3.09 -11.96
CA LYS A 297 4.73 -4.43 -12.45
C LYS A 297 4.77 -4.54 -13.98
N PRO A 298 3.81 -4.00 -14.75
CA PRO A 298 3.88 -4.01 -16.22
C PRO A 298 5.10 -3.28 -16.79
N PHE A 299 5.65 -2.31 -16.04
CA PHE A 299 6.74 -1.44 -16.45
C PHE A 299 8.10 -1.87 -15.91
N GLU A 300 8.17 -2.83 -14.99
CA GLU A 300 9.44 -3.28 -14.39
C GLU A 300 10.48 -3.67 -15.43
N MET A 301 10.07 -4.40 -16.46
CA MET A 301 10.97 -4.83 -17.53
C MET A 301 11.49 -3.64 -18.36
N GLU A 302 10.64 -2.64 -18.63
CA GLU A 302 11.06 -1.42 -19.34
C GLU A 302 12.00 -0.59 -18.47
N LEU A 303 11.62 -0.34 -17.21
CA LEU A 303 12.43 0.36 -16.20
C LEU A 303 13.83 -0.25 -16.10
N LYS A 304 13.90 -1.58 -15.94
CA LYS A 304 15.15 -2.32 -15.82
C LYS A 304 15.97 -2.32 -17.11
N ARG A 305 15.37 -2.51 -18.28
CA ARG A 305 16.13 -2.61 -19.55
C ARG A 305 16.57 -1.25 -20.08
N LYS A 306 15.70 -0.24 -20.05
CA LYS A 306 15.92 1.07 -20.66
C LYS A 306 16.70 2.00 -19.75
N PHE A 307 16.36 2.01 -18.46
CA PHE A 307 16.95 2.93 -17.49
C PHE A 307 17.98 2.26 -16.57
N LYS A 308 18.04 0.92 -16.53
CA LYS A 308 18.89 0.15 -15.61
C LYS A 308 18.59 0.48 -14.16
N THR A 309 17.31 0.56 -13.83
CA THR A 309 16.84 0.84 -12.47
C THR A 309 17.18 -0.32 -11.54
N MET A 310 17.61 0.00 -10.32
CA MET A 310 17.70 -0.94 -9.20
C MET A 310 16.39 -0.97 -8.42
N ARG A 311 16.20 -2.00 -7.58
CA ARG A 311 15.04 -2.06 -6.67
C ARG A 311 15.19 -1.04 -5.56
N ILE A 312 14.08 -0.54 -5.04
CA ILE A 312 14.11 0.45 -3.96
C ILE A 312 14.66 -0.16 -2.65
N ASP A 313 14.36 -1.42 -2.35
CA ASP A 313 14.85 -2.09 -1.14
C ASP A 313 16.39 -2.29 -1.12
N GLU A 314 17.00 -2.45 -2.29
CA GLU A 314 18.46 -2.52 -2.49
C GLU A 314 19.19 -1.21 -2.18
N LEU A 315 18.48 -0.07 -2.07
CA LEU A 315 19.11 1.21 -1.73
C LEU A 315 19.82 1.18 -0.38
N LYS A 316 19.39 0.32 0.55
CA LYS A 316 20.02 0.12 1.86
C LYS A 316 21.48 -0.32 1.79
N GLU A 317 21.87 -0.95 0.70
CA GLU A 317 23.22 -1.46 0.47
C GLU A 317 24.13 -0.44 -0.25
N THR A 318 23.57 0.70 -0.65
CA THR A 318 24.32 1.75 -1.37
C THR A 318 25.21 2.56 -0.44
N GLN A 319 26.32 3.06 -0.98
CA GLN A 319 27.19 3.98 -0.25
C GLN A 319 26.56 5.39 -0.22
N PRO A 320 26.84 6.19 0.83
CA PRO A 320 26.40 7.58 0.87
C PRO A 320 26.88 8.37 -0.35
N ASN A 321 25.97 9.14 -0.95
CA ASN A 321 26.16 9.93 -2.18
C ASN A 321 26.44 9.12 -3.46
N GLN A 322 26.24 7.81 -3.45
CA GLN A 322 26.34 6.99 -4.65
C GLN A 322 25.26 7.40 -5.67
N ASP A 323 25.64 7.49 -6.95
CA ASP A 323 24.69 7.70 -8.05
C ASP A 323 23.83 6.44 -8.22
N VAL A 324 22.51 6.63 -8.24
CA VAL A 324 21.50 5.57 -8.33
C VAL A 324 20.47 5.89 -9.40
N MET A 325 19.87 4.84 -9.95
CA MET A 325 18.71 4.92 -10.82
C MET A 325 17.60 4.07 -10.20
N VAL A 326 16.48 4.68 -9.86
CA VAL A 326 15.32 3.99 -9.29
C VAL A 326 14.09 4.23 -10.15
N GLY A 327 13.19 3.26 -10.17
CA GLY A 327 12.00 3.26 -11.02
C GLY A 327 10.78 2.92 -10.22
N GLY A 328 9.68 3.64 -10.42
CA GLY A 328 8.46 3.37 -9.66
C GLY A 328 7.31 4.29 -10.01
N MET A 329 6.23 4.17 -9.25
CA MET A 329 5.05 5.02 -9.32
C MET A 329 5.13 6.10 -8.25
N ILE A 330 4.78 7.33 -8.63
CA ILE A 330 4.66 8.43 -7.68
C ILE A 330 3.36 8.26 -6.89
N THR A 331 3.45 8.10 -5.58
CA THR A 331 2.28 7.93 -4.71
C THR A 331 1.87 9.20 -3.99
N ALA A 332 2.83 10.08 -3.71
CA ALA A 332 2.57 11.38 -3.10
C ALA A 332 3.53 12.45 -3.64
N VAL A 333 3.01 13.68 -3.78
CA VAL A 333 3.80 14.85 -4.14
C VAL A 333 3.45 15.96 -3.17
N ARG A 334 4.47 16.47 -2.47
CA ARG A 334 4.35 17.62 -1.58
C ARG A 334 5.20 18.76 -2.11
N THR A 335 4.53 19.85 -2.46
CA THR A 335 5.20 21.10 -2.84
C THR A 335 5.69 21.83 -1.60
N VAL A 336 6.97 22.20 -1.61
CA VAL A 336 7.61 23.02 -0.57
C VAL A 336 8.22 24.25 -1.24
N PHE A 337 8.26 25.39 -0.56
CA PHE A 337 8.93 26.58 -1.05
C PHE A 337 10.20 26.81 -0.24
N THR A 338 11.29 27.16 -0.92
CA THR A 338 12.53 27.56 -0.24
C THR A 338 12.36 28.92 0.42
N LYS A 339 13.33 29.32 1.26
CA LYS A 339 13.36 30.68 1.85
C LYS A 339 13.35 31.80 0.80
N GLU A 340 13.80 31.49 -0.42
CA GLU A 340 13.79 32.40 -1.58
C GLU A 340 12.48 32.36 -2.37
N GLY A 341 11.45 31.63 -1.90
CA GLY A 341 10.17 31.48 -2.59
C GLY A 341 10.18 30.57 -3.82
N LYS A 342 11.28 29.86 -4.08
CA LYS A 342 11.38 28.93 -5.22
C LYS A 342 10.76 27.58 -4.87
N GLN A 343 10.03 27.00 -5.81
CA GLN A 343 9.33 25.73 -5.62
C GLN A 343 10.30 24.54 -5.62
N MET A 344 10.16 23.63 -4.66
CA MET A 344 10.78 22.30 -4.62
C MET A 344 9.70 21.24 -4.41
N LEU A 345 9.96 19.99 -4.80
CA LEU A 345 9.00 18.88 -4.66
C LEU A 345 9.61 17.78 -3.80
N MET A 346 8.87 17.35 -2.77
CA MET A 346 9.12 16.14 -2.02
C MET A 346 8.19 15.05 -2.56
N VAL A 347 8.75 13.99 -3.10
CA VAL A 347 8.01 12.96 -3.83
C VAL A 347 8.16 11.63 -3.11
N THR A 348 7.09 10.87 -2.97
CA THR A 348 7.16 9.47 -2.55
C THR A 348 7.06 8.60 -3.78
N LEU A 349 8.09 7.78 -4.01
CA LEU A 349 8.18 6.83 -5.11
C LEU A 349 8.03 5.42 -4.55
N GLU A 350 7.17 4.60 -5.16
CA GLU A 350 6.87 3.22 -4.75
C GLU A 350 7.16 2.29 -5.93
N ASP A 351 7.88 1.21 -5.68
CA ASP A 351 8.01 0.06 -6.59
C ASP A 351 7.39 -1.18 -5.92
N THR A 352 7.53 -2.34 -6.56
CA THR A 352 6.99 -3.61 -6.02
C THR A 352 7.71 -4.13 -4.78
N THR A 353 8.68 -3.40 -4.25
CA THR A 353 9.59 -3.86 -3.20
C THR A 353 9.61 -2.93 -1.99
N ALA A 354 9.47 -1.62 -2.19
CA ALA A 354 9.48 -0.62 -1.13
C ALA A 354 9.03 0.77 -1.64
N ASN A 355 8.89 1.71 -0.71
CA ASN A 355 8.77 3.13 -1.00
C ASN A 355 10.02 3.92 -0.58
N ILE A 356 10.26 5.04 -1.25
CA ILE A 356 11.39 5.94 -0.98
C ILE A 356 11.01 7.40 -1.15
N GLY A 357 11.60 8.27 -0.33
CA GLY A 357 11.56 9.71 -0.52
C GLY A 357 12.49 10.14 -1.65
N VAL A 358 12.00 11.01 -2.52
CA VAL A 358 12.76 11.64 -3.59
C VAL A 358 12.64 13.15 -3.46
N THR A 359 13.76 13.83 -3.20
CA THR A 359 13.81 15.30 -3.20
C THR A 359 14.12 15.81 -4.61
N CYS A 360 13.22 16.63 -5.15
CA CYS A 360 13.44 17.39 -6.38
C CYS A 360 13.68 18.86 -6.02
N PHE A 361 14.96 19.27 -6.03
CA PHE A 361 15.31 20.68 -5.82
C PHE A 361 14.79 21.57 -6.95
N THR A 362 14.83 22.88 -6.71
CA THR A 362 14.19 23.92 -7.54
C THR A 362 14.45 23.80 -9.03
N LYS A 363 15.68 23.50 -9.45
CA LYS A 363 16.02 23.28 -10.85
C LYS A 363 15.27 22.08 -11.46
N ILE A 364 15.29 20.95 -10.76
CA ILE A 364 14.63 19.71 -11.19
C ILE A 364 13.11 19.85 -11.16
N ALA A 365 12.57 20.52 -10.14
CA ALA A 365 11.15 20.81 -10.04
C ALA A 365 10.65 21.71 -11.19
N ALA A 366 11.43 22.72 -11.59
CA ALA A 366 11.08 23.59 -12.71
C ALA A 366 11.18 22.87 -14.06
N GLU A 367 12.18 22.00 -14.25
CA GLU A 367 12.44 21.33 -15.53
C GLU A 367 11.51 20.12 -15.76
N PHE A 368 11.29 19.32 -14.72
CA PHE A 368 10.60 18.02 -14.82
C PHE A 368 9.30 17.95 -14.02
N GLY A 369 8.91 19.01 -13.29
CA GLY A 369 7.76 19.00 -12.38
C GLY A 369 6.42 18.65 -13.05
N LYS A 370 6.27 18.89 -14.35
CA LYS A 370 5.10 18.47 -15.14
C LYS A 370 4.87 16.96 -15.17
N TRP A 371 5.92 16.16 -14.95
CA TRP A 371 5.87 14.69 -14.90
C TRP A 371 5.72 14.16 -13.47
N VAL A 372 5.83 15.04 -12.47
CA VAL A 372 5.77 14.69 -11.06
C VAL A 372 4.33 14.86 -10.56
N ILE A 373 3.48 13.93 -10.96
CA ILE A 373 2.07 13.87 -10.57
C ILE A 373 1.77 12.50 -9.93
N PRO A 374 0.80 12.42 -8.99
CA PRO A 374 0.37 11.14 -8.44
C PRO A 374 -0.01 10.14 -9.55
N ASN A 375 0.32 8.87 -9.32
CA ASN A 375 0.14 7.71 -10.20
C ASN A 375 1.01 7.71 -11.48
N ALA A 376 1.87 8.69 -11.71
CA ALA A 376 2.81 8.64 -12.83
C ALA A 376 3.92 7.61 -12.57
N ILE A 377 4.23 6.80 -13.60
CA ILE A 377 5.40 5.91 -13.59
C ILE A 377 6.60 6.70 -14.08
N VAL A 378 7.68 6.71 -13.30
CA VAL A 378 8.89 7.48 -13.60
C VAL A 378 10.15 6.67 -13.32
N ALA A 379 11.20 6.96 -14.08
CA ALA A 379 12.57 6.62 -13.73
C ALA A 379 13.27 7.88 -13.18
N VAL A 380 13.91 7.75 -12.03
CA VAL A 380 14.60 8.83 -11.33
C VAL A 380 16.08 8.50 -11.25
N ARG A 381 16.90 9.37 -11.86
CA ARG A 381 18.35 9.37 -11.63
C ARG A 381 18.68 10.33 -10.51
N GLY A 382 19.44 9.90 -9.52
CA GLY A 382 19.80 10.74 -8.39
C GLY A 382 20.96 10.21 -7.59
N ARG A 383 21.16 10.79 -6.40
CA ARG A 383 22.14 10.30 -5.41
C ARG A 383 21.43 9.80 -4.18
N ALA A 384 21.86 8.63 -3.68
CA ALA A 384 21.37 8.09 -2.41
C ALA A 384 21.99 8.88 -1.24
N GLN A 385 21.17 9.63 -0.52
CA GLN A 385 21.56 10.34 0.69
C GLN A 385 21.12 9.54 1.91
N HIS A 386 22.09 9.17 2.74
CA HIS A 386 21.85 8.51 4.01
C HIS A 386 21.73 9.58 5.09
N ARG A 387 20.57 9.72 5.70
CA ARG A 387 20.37 10.58 6.87
C ARG A 387 20.30 9.73 8.12
N GLU A 388 21.18 10.03 9.06
CA GLU A 388 20.98 9.60 10.44
C GLU A 388 19.84 10.43 11.04
N ARG A 389 18.79 9.74 11.51
CA ARG A 389 17.76 10.40 12.30
C ARG A 389 18.37 10.77 13.65
N ILE A 390 18.89 11.99 13.77
CA ILE A 390 19.08 12.60 15.10
C ILE A 390 17.68 12.85 15.64
N GLY A 391 17.23 12.03 16.59
CA GLY A 391 15.92 12.13 17.21
C GLY A 391 15.68 13.51 17.82
N LYS A 392 15.09 14.43 17.06
CA LYS A 392 14.43 15.63 17.56
C LYS A 392 12.95 15.49 17.26
N GLY A 393 12.20 14.97 18.23
CA GLY A 393 10.74 14.80 18.10
C GLY A 393 10.07 13.82 19.05
N ALA A 394 10.77 13.20 20.01
CA ALA A 394 10.14 12.49 21.13
C ALA A 394 10.19 13.39 22.37
N ALA A 395 9.41 14.46 22.35
CA ALA A 395 9.04 15.21 23.55
C ALA A 395 7.52 15.11 23.69
N ALA A 396 7.06 13.89 23.87
CA ALA A 396 5.80 13.55 24.53
C ALA A 396 6.05 12.20 25.22
N GLU A 397 5.83 12.21 26.52
CA GLU A 397 6.26 11.21 27.50
C GLU A 397 5.83 9.79 27.14
N THR A 398 6.79 8.87 27.14
CA THR A 398 6.61 7.48 27.61
C THR A 398 8.00 6.98 28.02
N GLU A 399 8.17 6.77 29.32
CA GLU A 399 9.35 6.14 29.91
C GLU A 399 9.36 4.65 29.56
N GLU A 400 9.86 4.27 28.39
CA GLU A 400 10.39 2.91 28.18
C GLU A 400 11.69 3.00 27.37
N GLY A 401 12.79 2.75 28.07
CA GLY A 401 14.14 2.69 27.51
C GLY A 401 14.31 1.45 26.63
N GLY A 402 13.96 1.59 25.35
CA GLY A 402 14.45 0.73 24.27
C GLY A 402 15.62 1.43 23.56
N GLY A 403 16.78 0.77 23.50
CA GLY A 403 17.93 1.25 22.74
C GLY A 403 17.56 1.45 21.28
N GLY A 404 17.41 2.71 20.87
CA GLY A 404 17.12 3.10 19.50
C GLY A 404 18.30 2.77 18.60
N GLY A 405 18.24 1.63 17.92
CA GLY A 405 18.97 1.46 16.67
C GLY A 405 18.51 2.57 15.73
N GLY A 406 19.36 3.55 15.46
CA GLY A 406 19.05 4.64 14.55
C GLY A 406 18.74 4.04 13.18
N SER A 407 17.46 4.05 12.79
CA SER A 407 17.07 3.67 11.43
C SER A 407 17.68 4.70 10.48
N VAL A 408 18.70 4.30 9.72
CA VAL A 408 19.26 5.12 8.65
C VAL A 408 18.14 5.33 7.63
N GLN A 409 17.68 6.56 7.47
CA GLN A 409 16.66 6.89 6.49
C GLN A 409 17.37 7.30 5.21
N ILE A 410 17.10 6.57 4.13
CA ILE A 410 17.68 6.84 2.82
C ILE A 410 16.69 7.68 2.04
N GLU A 411 17.20 8.67 1.31
CA GLU A 411 16.44 9.54 0.42
C GLU A 411 17.20 9.69 -0.90
N VAL A 412 16.51 9.79 -2.03
CA VAL A 412 17.15 10.04 -3.32
C VAL A 412 17.07 11.53 -3.66
N ILE A 413 18.21 12.18 -3.87
CA ILE A 413 18.24 13.53 -4.43
C ILE A 413 18.19 13.43 -5.94
N ALA A 414 17.07 13.80 -6.54
CA ALA A 414 16.87 13.71 -7.98
C ALA A 414 17.80 14.67 -8.74
N SER A 415 18.37 14.17 -9.83
CA SER A 415 19.17 14.90 -10.81
C SER A 415 18.51 14.91 -12.19
N ARG A 416 17.64 13.93 -12.48
CA ARG A 416 16.83 13.83 -13.68
C ARG A 416 15.64 12.90 -13.42
N ILE A 417 14.51 13.21 -14.03
CA ILE A 417 13.30 12.39 -14.00
C ILE A 417 12.88 12.15 -15.44
N ASP A 418 12.62 10.90 -15.80
CA ASP A 418 12.09 10.51 -17.09
C ASP A 418 10.74 9.82 -16.87
N GLN A 419 9.66 10.35 -17.46
CA GLN A 419 8.34 9.71 -17.38
C GLN A 419 8.31 8.48 -18.27
N ILE A 420 7.77 7.38 -17.74
CA ILE A 420 7.41 6.22 -18.55
C ILE A 420 5.94 6.35 -18.92
N VAL A 421 5.72 6.52 -20.22
CA VAL A 421 4.39 6.48 -20.81
C VAL A 421 4.19 5.04 -21.29
N PRO A 422 3.17 4.30 -20.83
CA PRO A 422 2.92 2.94 -21.30
C PRO A 422 2.86 2.88 -22.81
N ASP A 423 3.36 1.80 -23.42
CA ASP A 423 3.31 1.62 -24.88
C ASP A 423 1.89 1.80 -25.46
N ALA A 424 0.83 1.53 -24.69
CA ALA A 424 -0.55 1.83 -25.07
C ALA A 424 -0.86 3.34 -25.18
N MET A 425 -0.27 4.18 -24.32
CA MET A 425 -0.31 5.65 -24.43
C MET A 425 0.79 6.19 -25.35
N ALA A 426 1.90 5.49 -25.55
CA ALA A 426 2.93 5.83 -26.54
C ALA A 426 2.46 5.53 -27.97
N ALA A 427 1.55 4.56 -28.14
CA ALA A 427 0.80 4.33 -29.37
C ALA A 427 -0.23 5.44 -29.68
N ASP A 428 -0.55 6.27 -28.69
CA ASP A 428 -1.31 7.53 -28.85
C ASP A 428 -0.38 8.75 -28.96
N ALA A 429 0.86 8.65 -28.49
CA ALA A 429 1.89 9.69 -28.58
C ALA A 429 2.77 9.61 -29.83
N LYS A 430 2.68 8.54 -30.64
CA LYS A 430 2.90 8.70 -32.08
C LYS A 430 1.74 9.56 -32.55
N ALA A 431 2.03 10.79 -32.93
CA ALA A 431 1.05 11.68 -33.54
C ALA A 431 0.40 10.94 -34.71
N ARG A 432 -0.77 10.36 -34.44
CA ARG A 432 -1.57 9.63 -35.40
C ARG A 432 -1.90 10.63 -36.51
N GLU A 433 -1.52 10.34 -37.74
CA GLU A 433 -1.73 11.29 -38.83
C GLU A 433 -3.15 11.09 -39.36
N VAL A 434 -3.99 12.12 -39.26
CA VAL A 434 -5.37 12.05 -39.78
C VAL A 434 -5.34 12.46 -41.24
N TYR A 435 -5.68 11.54 -42.13
CA TYR A 435 -5.76 11.79 -43.56
C TYR A 435 -7.22 11.89 -44.01
N VAL A 436 -7.52 12.91 -44.80
CA VAL A 436 -8.81 13.06 -45.47
C VAL A 436 -8.58 13.16 -46.97
N ARG A 437 -9.13 12.20 -47.71
CA ARG A 437 -9.16 12.22 -49.17
C ARG A 437 -10.33 13.08 -49.67
N VAL A 438 -10.03 14.06 -50.52
CA VAL A 438 -11.02 14.97 -51.11
C VAL A 438 -10.77 15.12 -52.60
N ASP A 439 -11.84 15.13 -53.40
CA ASP A 439 -11.77 15.39 -54.83
C ASP A 439 -11.57 16.90 -55.09
N SER A 440 -10.61 17.24 -55.97
CA SER A 440 -10.26 18.63 -56.32
C SER A 440 -11.39 19.47 -56.94
N SER A 441 -12.48 18.85 -57.39
CA SER A 441 -13.60 19.51 -58.07
C SER A 441 -14.56 20.27 -57.13
N SER A 442 -14.50 20.07 -55.81
CA SER A 442 -15.51 20.59 -54.87
C SER A 442 -14.96 21.47 -53.73
N ARG A 443 -14.78 22.78 -54.00
CA ARG A 443 -14.40 23.79 -52.98
C ARG A 443 -15.33 23.86 -51.78
N THR A 444 -16.62 23.55 -51.97
CA THR A 444 -17.63 23.53 -50.91
C THR A 444 -17.37 22.42 -49.90
N ILE A 445 -17.03 21.22 -50.38
CA ILE A 445 -16.74 20.05 -49.52
C ILE A 445 -15.46 20.30 -48.72
N LEU A 446 -14.42 20.87 -49.33
CA LEU A 446 -13.19 21.25 -48.62
C LEU A 446 -13.45 22.22 -47.47
N ARG A 447 -14.31 23.23 -47.68
CA ARG A 447 -14.69 24.17 -46.60
C ARG A 447 -15.48 23.49 -45.50
N MET A 448 -16.49 22.69 -45.85
CA MET A 448 -17.32 21.98 -44.88
C MET A 448 -16.50 21.04 -43.99
N VAL A 449 -15.56 20.29 -44.60
CA VAL A 449 -14.67 19.41 -43.84
C VAL A 449 -13.71 20.22 -42.97
N ALA A 450 -13.09 21.28 -43.51
CA ALA A 450 -12.21 22.13 -42.72
C ALA A 450 -12.93 22.83 -41.55
N ASP A 451 -14.20 23.19 -41.71
CA ASP A 451 -15.04 23.75 -40.63
C ASP A 451 -15.39 22.67 -39.59
N ALA A 452 -15.72 21.44 -40.02
CA ALA A 452 -16.02 20.33 -39.11
C ALA A 452 -14.83 19.99 -38.19
N PHE A 453 -13.62 19.94 -38.73
CA PHE A 453 -12.40 19.71 -37.95
C PHE A 453 -12.00 20.91 -37.08
N ARG A 454 -12.52 22.12 -37.35
CA ARG A 454 -12.20 23.32 -36.56
C ARG A 454 -12.80 23.28 -35.15
N GLY A 455 -13.84 22.48 -34.94
CA GLY A 455 -14.45 22.26 -33.63
C GLY A 455 -13.91 21.06 -32.86
N GLN A 456 -12.92 20.34 -33.39
CA GLN A 456 -12.36 19.12 -32.80
C GLN A 456 -10.85 19.25 -32.62
N GLU A 457 -10.44 20.10 -31.66
CA GLU A 457 -9.03 20.30 -31.32
C GLU A 457 -8.45 19.04 -30.65
N GLY A 458 -7.22 18.66 -31.04
CA GLY A 458 -6.53 17.51 -30.45
C GLY A 458 -5.04 17.46 -30.78
N GLY A 459 -4.40 16.31 -30.58
CA GLY A 459 -2.94 16.15 -30.69
C GLY A 459 -2.43 15.64 -32.04
N SER A 460 -3.31 15.36 -33.02
CA SER A 460 -2.98 14.68 -34.27
C SER A 460 -2.96 15.62 -35.48
N PRO A 461 -1.90 15.67 -36.32
CA PRO A 461 -1.86 16.53 -37.49
C PRO A 461 -2.84 16.07 -38.59
N LEU A 462 -3.54 17.03 -39.20
CA LEU A 462 -4.48 16.77 -40.30
C LEU A 462 -3.84 16.99 -41.68
N PHE A 463 -4.00 16.02 -42.57
CA PHE A 463 -3.55 16.03 -43.97
C PHE A 463 -4.74 15.89 -44.92
N PHE A 464 -4.74 16.69 -45.99
CA PHE A 464 -5.67 16.51 -47.12
C PHE A 464 -4.96 15.81 -48.27
N ARG A 465 -5.52 14.69 -48.73
CA ARG A 465 -5.07 13.98 -49.93
C ARG A 465 -6.01 14.36 -51.08
N ILE A 466 -5.52 15.19 -51.98
CA ILE A 466 -6.31 15.80 -53.05
C ILE A 466 -6.01 15.07 -54.36
N GLU A 467 -7.04 14.47 -54.94
CA GLU A 467 -6.96 13.86 -56.28
C GLU A 467 -7.26 14.92 -57.34
N THR A 468 -6.30 15.13 -58.25
CA THR A 468 -6.45 15.97 -59.44
C THR A 468 -6.29 15.12 -60.70
N PRO A 469 -6.74 15.59 -61.88
CA PRO A 469 -6.48 14.92 -63.15
C PRO A 469 -4.98 14.72 -63.46
N SER A 470 -4.10 15.44 -62.77
CA SER A 470 -2.63 15.40 -62.93
C SER A 470 -1.91 14.56 -61.85
N GLY A 471 -2.64 13.96 -60.90
CA GLY A 471 -2.06 13.11 -59.86
C GLY A 471 -2.68 13.33 -58.48
N GLU A 472 -2.13 12.64 -57.47
CA GLU A 472 -2.56 12.75 -56.07
C GLU A 472 -1.56 13.59 -55.27
N TYR A 473 -2.04 14.61 -54.55
CA TYR A 473 -1.22 15.53 -53.77
C TYR A 473 -1.61 15.49 -52.30
N THR A 474 -0.62 15.38 -51.40
CA THR A 474 -0.84 15.45 -49.95
C THR A 474 -0.48 16.83 -49.41
N VAL A 475 -1.42 17.49 -48.76
CA VAL A 475 -1.26 18.83 -48.16
C VAL A 475 -1.39 18.72 -46.65
N ARG A 476 -0.32 19.05 -45.93
CA ARG A 476 -0.36 19.18 -44.47
C ARG A 476 -1.05 20.49 -44.09
N THR A 477 -2.05 20.41 -43.21
CA THR A 477 -2.73 21.60 -42.68
C THR A 477 -2.01 22.14 -41.45
N LYS A 478 -2.39 23.34 -40.99
CA LYS A 478 -1.95 23.89 -39.69
C LYS A 478 -2.77 23.36 -38.51
N MET A 479 -3.75 22.49 -38.75
CA MET A 479 -4.71 22.04 -37.74
C MET A 479 -4.20 20.80 -37.01
N MET A 480 -4.48 20.75 -35.71
CA MET A 480 -4.23 19.62 -34.84
C MET A 480 -5.59 19.15 -34.29
N VAL A 481 -5.94 17.90 -34.54
CA VAL A 481 -7.30 17.36 -34.36
C VAL A 481 -7.29 16.12 -33.46
N SER A 482 -8.45 15.77 -32.90
CA SER A 482 -8.62 14.52 -32.16
C SER A 482 -9.02 13.37 -33.10
N PRO A 483 -8.34 12.21 -33.10
CA PRO A 483 -8.67 11.07 -33.95
C PRO A 483 -9.82 10.22 -33.33
N ASP A 484 -10.89 10.88 -32.91
CA ASP A 484 -12.08 10.22 -32.35
C ASP A 484 -12.87 9.48 -33.46
N GLU A 485 -12.99 8.15 -33.36
CA GLU A 485 -13.61 7.33 -34.42
C GLU A 485 -15.10 7.66 -34.65
N VAL A 486 -15.83 8.11 -33.61
CA VAL A 486 -17.25 8.50 -33.76
C VAL A 486 -17.35 9.76 -34.63
N PHE A 487 -16.50 10.75 -34.37
CA PHE A 487 -16.39 11.95 -35.19
C PHE A 487 -15.90 11.65 -36.62
N LEU A 488 -14.84 10.85 -36.76
CA LEU A 488 -14.29 10.49 -38.07
C LEU A 488 -15.32 9.72 -38.93
N ASP A 489 -16.15 8.86 -38.33
CA ASP A 489 -17.25 8.20 -39.04
C ASP A 489 -18.32 9.20 -39.53
N GLY A 490 -18.60 10.24 -38.74
CA GLY A 490 -19.43 11.37 -39.16
C GLY A 490 -18.87 12.08 -40.40
N VAL A 491 -17.56 12.34 -40.42
CA VAL A 491 -16.89 12.95 -41.59
C VAL A 491 -16.88 12.00 -42.80
N ARG A 492 -16.69 10.69 -42.61
CA ARG A 492 -16.80 9.69 -43.69
C ARG A 492 -18.19 9.68 -44.33
N LYS A 493 -19.24 9.82 -43.52
CA LYS A 493 -20.63 9.95 -44.00
C LYS A 493 -20.84 11.23 -44.81
N MET A 494 -20.31 12.37 -44.35
CA MET A 494 -20.35 13.63 -45.10
C MET A 494 -19.66 13.52 -46.48
N LEU A 495 -18.62 12.69 -46.58
CA LEU A 495 -17.86 12.45 -47.80
C LEU A 495 -18.45 11.32 -48.69
N GLY A 496 -19.61 10.75 -48.35
CA GLY A 496 -20.33 9.82 -49.21
C GLY A 496 -19.98 8.33 -49.02
N GLY A 497 -19.67 7.89 -47.80
CA GLY A 497 -19.91 6.52 -47.31
C GLY A 497 -19.18 5.33 -47.97
N GLY A 498 -18.33 5.54 -48.97
CA GLY A 498 -17.60 4.46 -49.67
C GLY A 498 -16.10 4.70 -49.73
N GLY A 499 -15.30 3.73 -49.25
CA GLY A 499 -13.83 3.69 -49.28
C GLY A 499 -13.12 4.37 -48.09
N ARG A 500 -11.81 4.13 -47.92
CA ARG A 500 -10.92 4.81 -46.94
C ARG A 500 -10.78 6.31 -47.30
N ARG A 501 -11.84 7.10 -47.14
CA ARG A 501 -11.81 8.57 -47.36
C ARG A 501 -11.28 9.33 -46.16
N VAL A 502 -11.43 8.77 -44.96
CA VAL A 502 -10.82 9.30 -43.74
C VAL A 502 -10.17 8.14 -43.02
N TRP A 503 -8.87 8.23 -42.76
CA TRP A 503 -8.13 7.21 -42.02
C TRP A 503 -7.06 7.84 -41.15
N VAL A 504 -6.54 7.03 -40.24
CA VAL A 504 -5.54 7.42 -39.24
C VAL A 504 -4.34 6.50 -39.44
N GLU A 505 -3.13 7.07 -39.61
CA GLU A 505 -1.86 6.33 -39.73
C GLU A 505 -0.99 6.43 -38.48
#